data_AF-A0A519KTW7-F1
#
_entry.id   AF-A0A519KTW7-F1
#
_cell.length_a   1.000
_cell.length_b   1.000
_cell.length_c   1.000
_cell.angle_alpha   90.00
_cell.angle_beta   90.00
_cell.angle_gamma   90.00
#
_symmetry.space_group_name_H-M   'P 1'
#
loop_
_entity.id
_entity.type
_entity.pdbx_description
1 polymer ?
#
loop_
_entity_poly.entity_id
_entity_poly.type
_entity_poly.pdbx_seq_one_letter_code
_entity_poly.pdbx_strand_id
1 'polypeptide(L)'
;MAEHEPLTRDALLDAMSKGAKPKDQWRIGAEHEKFGFDRTTLRRPAYEGPNGIRAMLDGLQRFGWAPVEEGGHVIGLERYNDEGFVASVSLEPGGQFELSGAPLKTIHDICSETGQHLLEVKQVADQLNLGFLGLGFDPLWSRADVPVMPKGRYEIMRAYMPKVGSLGLDMM
;
A
#
# COMPACT_ATOMS: atom_id res chain seq x y z
N MET A 1 21.69 -20.69 -17.71
CA MET A 1 21.31 -21.29 -16.42
C MET A 1 22.05 -20.51 -15.35
N ALA A 2 21.36 -19.91 -14.38
CA ALA A 2 22.03 -19.06 -13.40
C ALA A 2 22.97 -19.91 -12.51
N GLU A 3 24.24 -19.51 -12.45
CA GLU A 3 25.31 -20.13 -11.65
C GLU A 3 25.21 -19.73 -10.18
N HIS A 4 24.16 -20.17 -9.49
CA HIS A 4 24.05 -19.95 -8.05
C HIS A 4 23.92 -21.29 -7.33
N GLU A 5 24.79 -21.49 -6.33
CA GLU A 5 24.65 -22.62 -5.41
C GLU A 5 23.27 -22.58 -4.73
N PRO A 6 22.62 -23.73 -4.51
CA PRO A 6 21.36 -23.78 -3.79
C PRO A 6 21.47 -23.13 -2.40
N LEU A 7 20.45 -22.33 -2.03
CA LEU A 7 20.39 -21.74 -0.69
C LEU A 7 20.34 -22.85 0.36
N THR A 8 21.17 -22.70 1.40
CA THR A 8 21.17 -23.58 2.56
C THR A 8 20.28 -23.02 3.66
N ARG A 9 19.90 -23.86 4.64
CA ARG A 9 19.20 -23.42 5.85
C ARG A 9 19.96 -22.28 6.56
N ASP A 10 21.28 -22.40 6.64
CA ASP A 10 22.12 -21.42 7.33
C ASP A 10 22.18 -20.10 6.55
N ALA A 11 22.14 -20.13 5.21
CA ALA A 11 22.02 -18.92 4.41
C ALA A 11 20.71 -18.17 4.69
N LEU A 12 19.60 -18.89 4.92
CA LEU A 12 18.32 -18.27 5.29
C LEU A 12 18.37 -17.66 6.70
N LEU A 13 19.00 -18.35 7.66
CA LEU A 13 19.19 -17.81 9.02
C LEU A 13 20.09 -16.58 9.02
N ASP A 14 21.17 -16.60 8.25
CA ASP A 14 22.09 -15.48 8.09
C ASP A 14 21.42 -14.28 7.42
N ALA A 15 20.55 -14.50 6.43
CA ALA A 15 19.77 -13.42 5.83
C ALA A 15 18.90 -12.69 6.87
N MET A 16 18.23 -13.44 7.76
CA MET A 16 17.42 -12.86 8.84
C MET A 16 18.26 -12.18 9.93
N SER A 17 19.43 -12.74 10.27
CA SER A 17 20.29 -12.21 11.34
C SER A 17 20.85 -10.81 11.02
N LYS A 18 21.01 -10.48 9.73
CA LYS A 18 21.39 -9.13 9.24
C LYS A 18 20.40 -8.03 9.63
N GLY A 19 19.18 -8.39 10.04
CA GLY A 19 18.21 -7.44 10.59
C GLY A 19 18.51 -6.96 12.01
N ALA A 20 19.41 -7.64 12.75
CA ALA A 20 19.75 -7.27 14.12
C ALA A 20 20.47 -5.90 14.15
N LYS A 21 19.94 -4.98 14.95
CA LYS A 21 20.46 -3.61 15.10
C LYS A 21 20.67 -3.24 16.57
N PRO A 22 21.75 -2.52 16.91
CA PRO A 22 21.92 -1.98 18.25
C PRO A 22 20.84 -0.93 18.56
N LYS A 23 20.61 -0.68 19.85
CA LYS A 23 19.47 0.12 20.33
C LYS A 23 19.43 1.54 19.76
N ASP A 24 20.57 2.15 19.53
CA ASP A 24 20.74 3.48 18.92
C ASP A 24 20.35 3.53 17.43
N GLN A 25 20.26 2.38 16.77
CA GLN A 25 19.78 2.23 15.39
C GLN A 25 18.31 1.79 15.30
N TRP A 26 17.63 1.60 16.44
CA TRP A 26 16.21 1.27 16.41
C TRP A 26 15.39 2.41 15.80
N ARG A 27 14.34 2.02 15.09
CA ARG A 27 13.39 2.90 14.39
C ARG A 27 12.00 2.29 14.49
N ILE A 28 11.00 3.09 14.15
CA ILE A 28 9.59 2.72 14.13
C ILE A 28 9.07 2.98 12.71
N GLY A 29 8.60 1.94 12.04
CA GLY A 29 7.79 2.06 10.83
C GLY A 29 6.31 1.95 11.20
N ALA A 30 5.47 2.70 10.52
CA ALA A 30 4.02 2.65 10.72
C ALA A 30 3.34 2.53 9.37
N GLU A 31 2.41 1.58 9.27
CA GLU A 31 1.61 1.35 8.08
C GLU A 31 0.13 1.55 8.39
N HIS A 32 -0.62 2.07 7.43
CA HIS A 32 -2.08 2.16 7.55
C HIS A 32 -2.77 2.10 6.19
N GLU A 33 -3.94 1.48 6.19
CA GLU A 33 -4.81 1.38 5.03
C GLU A 33 -6.03 2.30 5.16
N LYS A 34 -6.62 2.63 4.01
CA LYS A 34 -7.78 3.52 3.89
C LYS A 34 -8.70 3.02 2.80
N PHE A 35 -10.01 3.10 3.01
CA PHE A 35 -10.98 2.84 1.95
C PHE A 35 -11.28 4.12 1.17
N GLY A 36 -10.88 4.17 -0.10
CA GLY A 36 -11.33 5.21 -1.03
C GLY A 36 -12.79 4.99 -1.42
N PHE A 37 -13.55 6.07 -1.61
CA PHE A 37 -14.93 6.02 -2.10
C PHE A 37 -15.30 7.26 -2.92
N ASP A 38 -16.14 7.10 -3.93
CA ASP A 38 -16.73 8.22 -4.66
C ASP A 38 -17.77 8.94 -3.79
N ARG A 39 -17.68 10.26 -3.67
CA ARG A 39 -18.55 11.03 -2.76
C ARG A 39 -20.01 11.08 -3.17
N THR A 40 -20.32 10.83 -4.45
CA THR A 40 -21.70 10.89 -4.97
C THR A 40 -22.40 9.55 -4.83
N THR A 41 -21.69 8.46 -5.13
CA THR A 41 -22.24 7.09 -5.21
C THR A 41 -21.87 6.22 -4.03
N LEU A 42 -20.90 6.66 -3.22
CA LEU A 42 -20.25 5.92 -2.13
C LEU A 42 -19.52 4.65 -2.57
N ARG A 43 -19.43 4.38 -3.88
CA ARG A 43 -18.78 3.18 -4.42
C ARG A 43 -17.26 3.27 -4.27
N ARG A 44 -16.64 2.08 -4.12
CA ARG A 44 -15.19 1.92 -4.17
C ARG A 44 -14.66 2.33 -5.56
N PRO A 45 -13.58 3.14 -5.64
CA PRO A 45 -13.02 3.55 -6.92
C PRO A 45 -12.42 2.34 -7.64
N ALA A 46 -12.68 2.24 -8.94
CA ALA A 46 -11.98 1.29 -9.80
C ALA A 46 -10.51 1.71 -9.97
N TYR A 47 -9.68 0.82 -10.51
CA TYR A 47 -8.30 1.17 -10.84
C TYR A 47 -8.25 2.25 -11.93
N GLU A 48 -8.93 2.00 -13.05
CA GLU A 48 -9.02 2.93 -14.18
C GLU A 48 -10.10 4.00 -13.98
N GLY A 49 -10.03 5.03 -14.82
CA GLY A 49 -11.04 6.08 -14.92
C GLY A 49 -10.58 7.43 -14.36
N PRO A 50 -11.29 8.53 -14.70
CA PRO A 50 -10.90 9.87 -14.32
C PRO A 50 -10.94 10.11 -12.81
N ASN A 51 -11.74 9.35 -12.07
CA ASN A 51 -11.81 9.33 -10.60
C ASN A 51 -11.36 7.98 -10.02
N GLY A 52 -10.45 7.28 -10.71
CA GLY A 52 -9.92 5.97 -10.28
C GLY A 52 -8.67 6.06 -9.40
N ILE A 53 -8.20 4.90 -8.94
CA ILE A 53 -6.96 4.77 -8.16
C ILE A 53 -5.74 5.23 -8.95
N ARG A 54 -5.68 4.96 -10.27
CA ARG A 54 -4.56 5.43 -11.10
C ARG A 54 -4.46 6.95 -11.09
N ALA A 55 -5.58 7.66 -11.19
CA ALA A 55 -5.62 9.12 -11.11
C ALA A 55 -5.17 9.64 -9.73
N MET A 56 -5.46 8.90 -8.65
CA MET A 56 -4.92 9.22 -7.31
C MET A 56 -3.40 9.11 -7.27
N LEU A 57 -2.83 8.01 -7.78
CA LEU A 57 -1.38 7.79 -7.80
C LEU A 57 -0.67 8.83 -8.66
N ASP A 58 -1.17 9.08 -9.88
CA ASP A 58 -0.65 10.12 -10.78
C ASP A 58 -0.71 11.51 -10.12
N GLY A 59 -1.81 11.80 -9.42
CA GLY A 59 -1.98 13.06 -8.71
C GLY A 59 -0.99 13.26 -7.57
N LEU A 60 -0.60 12.20 -6.85
CA LEU A 60 0.35 12.27 -5.74
C LEU A 60 1.80 12.52 -6.20
N GLN A 61 2.16 12.17 -7.44
CA GLN A 61 3.53 12.36 -7.95
C GLN A 61 4.02 13.82 -7.85
N ARG A 62 3.11 14.79 -7.90
CA ARG A 62 3.44 16.23 -7.71
C ARG A 62 4.03 16.57 -6.34
N PHE A 63 3.92 15.68 -5.35
CA PHE A 63 4.50 15.83 -4.01
C PHE A 63 5.84 15.08 -3.86
N GLY A 64 6.51 14.76 -4.97
CA GLY A 64 7.83 14.12 -4.97
C GLY A 64 7.79 12.60 -4.82
N TRP A 65 6.64 11.99 -5.08
CA TRP A 65 6.47 10.54 -5.13
C TRP A 65 6.85 10.00 -6.51
N ALA A 66 7.72 8.99 -6.56
CA ALA A 66 8.12 8.31 -7.80
C ALA A 66 7.23 7.07 -8.05
N PRO A 67 6.80 6.81 -9.30
CA PRO A 67 5.92 5.69 -9.59
C PRO A 67 6.64 4.33 -9.52
N VAL A 68 5.93 3.33 -9.01
CA VAL A 68 6.30 1.91 -9.07
C VAL A 68 5.34 1.21 -10.01
N GLU A 69 5.88 0.54 -11.04
CA GLU A 69 5.09 -0.10 -12.09
C GLU A 69 5.19 -1.63 -12.07
N GLU A 70 4.06 -2.30 -12.33
CA GLU A 70 3.97 -3.73 -12.58
C GLU A 70 3.12 -3.94 -13.83
N GLY A 71 3.65 -4.65 -14.84
CA GLY A 71 2.89 -4.96 -16.04
C GLY A 71 2.38 -3.75 -16.83
N GLY A 72 3.05 -2.59 -16.74
CA GLY A 72 2.63 -1.34 -17.39
C GLY A 72 1.57 -0.54 -16.63
N HIS A 73 1.26 -0.95 -15.40
CA HIS A 73 0.34 -0.24 -14.49
C HIS A 73 1.13 0.35 -13.32
N VAL A 74 0.88 1.61 -12.98
CA VAL A 74 1.39 2.22 -11.75
C VAL A 74 0.61 1.62 -10.57
N ILE A 75 1.28 0.82 -9.74
CA ILE A 75 0.65 0.06 -8.64
C ILE A 75 1.03 0.58 -7.25
N GLY A 76 1.89 1.58 -7.20
CA GLY A 76 2.37 2.18 -5.97
C GLY A 76 3.28 3.37 -6.26
N LEU A 77 3.75 3.99 -5.20
CA LEU A 77 4.69 5.10 -5.25
C LEU A 77 5.75 4.95 -4.16
N GLU A 78 6.90 5.58 -4.35
CA GLU A 78 7.98 5.65 -3.35
C GLU A 78 8.49 7.08 -3.18
N ARG A 79 8.89 7.43 -1.96
CA ARG A 79 9.54 8.69 -1.66
C ARG A 79 10.62 8.49 -0.61
N TYR A 80 11.79 9.05 -0.85
CA TYR A 80 12.91 9.02 0.08
C TYR A 80 12.84 10.23 1.02
N ASN A 81 13.12 10.02 2.30
CA ASN A 81 13.36 11.10 3.25
C ASN A 81 14.84 11.53 3.24
N ASP A 82 15.16 12.59 3.98
CA ASP A 82 16.51 13.16 4.05
C ASP A 82 17.57 12.19 4.63
N GLU A 83 17.13 11.18 5.40
CA GLU A 83 18.01 10.13 5.92
C GLU A 83 18.22 8.97 4.91
N GLY A 84 17.61 9.06 3.72
CA GLY A 84 17.71 8.04 2.67
C GLY A 84 16.81 6.82 2.90
N PHE A 85 15.86 6.90 3.83
CA PHE A 85 14.86 5.87 4.03
C PHE A 85 13.65 6.09 3.10
N VAL A 86 13.03 4.99 2.67
CA VAL A 86 11.87 5.01 1.77
C VAL A 86 10.56 4.91 2.55
N ALA A 87 9.60 5.76 2.19
CA ALA A 87 8.18 5.56 2.42
C ALA A 87 7.54 5.15 1.10
N SER A 88 6.47 4.35 1.16
CA SER A 88 5.75 3.90 -0.03
C SER A 88 4.24 4.04 0.10
N VAL A 89 3.59 4.30 -1.03
CA VAL A 89 2.14 4.14 -1.20
C VAL A 89 1.92 2.86 -1.95
N SER A 90 1.08 1.99 -1.40
CA SER A 90 0.80 0.67 -1.97
C SER A 90 -0.72 0.46 -2.07
N LEU A 91 -1.10 -0.54 -2.86
CA LEU A 91 -2.50 -0.92 -3.07
C LEU A 91 -2.69 -2.36 -2.66
N GLU A 92 -3.65 -2.59 -1.76
CA GLU A 92 -4.15 -3.91 -1.36
C GLU A 92 -5.17 -4.46 -2.39
N PRO A 93 -5.58 -5.74 -2.31
CA PRO A 93 -6.38 -6.39 -3.36
C PRO A 93 -7.66 -5.65 -3.73
N GLY A 94 -8.39 -5.15 -2.73
CA GLY A 94 -9.62 -4.36 -2.89
C GLY A 94 -9.41 -2.86 -3.14
N GLY A 95 -8.19 -2.43 -3.46
CA GLY A 95 -7.84 -1.02 -3.68
C GLY A 95 -7.82 -0.19 -2.40
N GLN A 96 -7.66 -0.82 -1.23
CA GLN A 96 -7.32 -0.12 0.00
C GLN A 96 -5.99 0.61 -0.24
N PHE A 97 -5.98 1.89 0.13
CA PHE A 97 -4.90 2.79 -0.19
C PHE A 97 -3.96 2.90 1.01
N GLU A 98 -2.77 2.34 0.88
CA GLU A 98 -1.84 2.16 1.99
C GLU A 98 -0.79 3.28 2.03
N LEU A 99 -0.33 3.62 3.23
CA LEU A 99 1.01 4.18 3.44
C LEU A 99 1.83 3.15 4.20
N SER A 100 3.00 2.80 3.69
CA SER A 100 4.08 2.25 4.49
C SER A 100 5.09 3.36 4.76
N GLY A 101 5.09 3.89 5.99
CA GLY A 101 5.93 5.00 6.40
C GLY A 101 7.41 4.64 6.45
N ALA A 102 8.28 5.65 6.39
CA ALA A 102 9.71 5.44 6.55
C ALA A 102 10.04 4.94 7.98
N PRO A 103 11.18 4.26 8.19
CA PRO A 103 11.73 4.02 9.52
C PRO A 103 12.10 5.33 10.24
N LEU A 104 11.31 5.71 11.24
CA LEU A 104 11.45 6.99 11.96
C LEU A 104 11.93 6.81 13.41
N LYS A 105 12.40 7.89 14.04
CA LYS A 105 13.01 7.84 15.38
C LYS A 105 11.98 7.94 16.49
N THR A 106 10.91 8.70 16.28
CA THR A 106 9.91 8.99 17.31
C THR A 106 8.49 8.83 16.80
N ILE A 107 7.54 8.66 17.72
CA ILE A 107 6.11 8.65 17.39
C ILE A 107 5.62 10.01 16.87
N HIS A 108 6.32 11.11 17.20
CA HIS A 108 6.01 12.43 16.70
C HIS A 108 6.33 12.54 15.21
N ASP A 109 7.46 11.97 14.79
CA ASP A 109 7.83 11.89 13.37
C ASP A 109 6.77 11.09 12.59
N ILE A 110 6.29 9.97 13.13
CA ILE A 110 5.22 9.16 12.51
C ILE A 110 3.93 9.97 12.38
N CYS A 111 3.56 10.72 13.41
CA CYS A 111 2.39 11.59 13.37
C CYS A 111 2.51 12.66 12.28
N SER A 112 3.69 13.26 12.15
CA SER A 112 3.99 14.24 11.10
C SER A 112 3.93 13.63 9.70
N GLU A 113 4.56 12.47 9.48
CA GLU A 113 4.55 11.77 8.18
C GLU A 113 3.12 11.34 7.79
N THR A 114 2.39 10.74 8.73
CA THR A 114 0.99 10.34 8.53
C THR A 114 0.12 11.56 8.20
N GLY A 115 0.27 12.65 8.95
CA GLY A 115 -0.46 13.90 8.73
C GLY A 115 -0.17 14.49 7.35
N GLN A 116 1.10 14.52 6.94
CA GLN A 116 1.49 14.98 5.62
C GLN A 116 0.85 14.13 4.52
N HIS A 117 0.93 12.80 4.63
CA HIS A 117 0.31 11.90 3.66
C HIS A 117 -1.20 12.11 3.54
N LEU A 118 -1.90 12.23 4.67
CA LEU A 118 -3.35 12.46 4.66
C LEU A 118 -3.72 13.81 4.00
N LEU A 119 -2.90 14.85 4.18
CA LEU A 119 -3.09 16.13 3.51
C LEU A 119 -2.88 16.03 2.00
N GLU A 120 -1.80 15.37 1.57
CA GLU A 120 -1.49 15.13 0.16
C GLU A 120 -2.61 14.33 -0.52
N VAL A 121 -3.01 13.22 0.09
CA VAL A 121 -4.13 12.37 -0.36
C VAL A 121 -5.41 13.18 -0.45
N LYS A 122 -5.76 13.95 0.58
CA LYS A 122 -6.96 14.79 0.58
C LYS A 122 -6.96 15.79 -0.56
N GLN A 123 -5.83 16.45 -0.83
CA GLN A 123 -5.73 17.44 -1.89
C GLN A 123 -5.95 16.84 -3.29
N VAL A 124 -5.48 15.61 -3.54
CA VAL A 124 -5.78 14.89 -4.79
C VAL A 124 -7.23 14.43 -4.80
N ALA A 125 -7.69 13.78 -3.73
CA ALA A 125 -9.01 13.17 -3.64
C ALA A 125 -10.14 14.20 -3.84
N ASP A 126 -10.00 15.40 -3.27
CA ASP A 126 -10.99 16.47 -3.43
C ASP A 126 -11.17 16.89 -4.90
N GLN A 127 -10.12 16.81 -5.73
CA GLN A 127 -10.18 17.10 -7.17
C GLN A 127 -10.85 15.98 -7.98
N LEU A 128 -10.79 14.75 -7.46
CA LEU A 128 -11.35 13.56 -8.11
C LEU A 128 -12.74 13.19 -7.59
N ASN A 129 -13.34 14.02 -6.72
CA ASN A 129 -14.59 13.72 -6.01
C ASN A 129 -14.51 12.43 -5.17
N LEU A 130 -13.34 12.12 -4.63
CA LEU A 130 -13.13 10.97 -3.75
C LEU A 130 -13.08 11.39 -2.28
N GLY A 131 -13.51 10.49 -1.41
CA GLY A 131 -13.28 10.51 0.03
C GLY A 131 -12.45 9.29 0.45
N PHE A 132 -11.89 9.36 1.66
CA PHE A 132 -11.20 8.24 2.29
C PHE A 132 -11.77 7.99 3.69
N LEU A 133 -11.92 6.71 4.03
CA LEU A 133 -12.51 6.25 5.28
C LEU A 133 -11.54 5.31 6.01
N GLY A 134 -11.26 5.61 7.28
CA GLY A 134 -10.45 4.76 8.16
C GLY A 134 -11.35 3.87 9.01
N LEU A 135 -11.53 2.62 8.59
CA LEU A 135 -12.25 1.57 9.31
C LEU A 135 -11.55 0.23 9.12
N GLY A 136 -11.82 -0.74 9.99
CA GLY A 136 -11.26 -2.10 9.88
C GLY A 136 -11.99 -3.02 8.88
N PHE A 137 -13.15 -2.61 8.37
CA PHE A 137 -13.94 -3.39 7.40
C PHE A 137 -14.82 -2.47 6.56
N ASP A 138 -15.12 -2.85 5.31
CA ASP A 138 -16.02 -2.09 4.43
C ASP A 138 -17.46 -2.15 4.99
N PRO A 139 -18.08 -1.00 5.32
CA PRO A 139 -19.37 -1.00 6.00
C PRO A 139 -20.57 -1.09 5.05
N LEU A 140 -20.37 -1.00 3.72
CA LEU A 140 -21.47 -0.83 2.77
C LEU A 140 -21.50 -1.88 1.66
N TRP A 141 -20.35 -2.22 1.10
CA TRP A 141 -20.29 -2.97 -0.15
C TRP A 141 -20.07 -4.45 0.07
N SER A 142 -20.72 -5.27 -0.77
CA SER A 142 -20.43 -6.70 -0.78
C SER A 142 -19.06 -6.92 -1.43
N ARG A 143 -18.42 -8.06 -1.14
CA ARG A 143 -17.17 -8.46 -1.82
C ARG A 143 -17.28 -8.43 -3.36
N ALA A 144 -18.46 -8.74 -3.92
CA ALA A 144 -18.66 -8.75 -5.37
C ALA A 144 -18.69 -7.33 -5.98
N ASP A 145 -18.94 -6.30 -5.18
CA ASP A 145 -18.94 -4.90 -5.59
C ASP A 145 -17.54 -4.25 -5.51
N VAL A 146 -16.57 -4.90 -4.84
CA VAL A 146 -15.23 -4.35 -4.63
C VAL A 146 -14.34 -4.61 -5.86
N PRO A 147 -13.76 -3.57 -6.47
CA PRO A 147 -12.82 -3.71 -7.58
C PRO A 147 -11.56 -4.46 -7.16
N VAL A 148 -10.92 -5.13 -8.11
CA VAL A 148 -9.65 -5.85 -7.86
C VAL A 148 -8.51 -5.10 -8.53
N MET A 149 -7.44 -4.83 -7.78
CA MET A 149 -6.26 -4.13 -8.29
C MET A 149 -5.43 -5.02 -9.24
N PRO A 150 -4.81 -4.44 -10.28
CA PRO A 150 -4.10 -5.19 -11.33
C PRO A 150 -2.70 -5.62 -10.89
N LYS A 151 -2.59 -6.44 -9.83
CA LYS A 151 -1.33 -7.03 -9.35
C LYS A 151 -1.39 -8.55 -9.48
N GLY A 152 -0.43 -9.14 -10.19
CA GLY A 152 -0.45 -10.57 -10.52
C GLY A 152 -0.51 -11.48 -9.31
N ARG A 153 0.13 -11.07 -8.19
CA ARG A 153 0.09 -11.81 -6.92
C ARG A 153 -1.34 -12.04 -6.39
N TYR A 154 -2.27 -11.12 -6.65
CA TYR A 154 -3.63 -11.21 -6.14
C TYR A 154 -4.47 -12.26 -6.86
N GLU A 155 -4.17 -12.59 -8.11
CA GLU A 155 -4.84 -13.69 -8.82
C GLU A 155 -4.55 -15.03 -8.14
N ILE A 156 -3.28 -15.25 -7.79
CA ILE A 156 -2.83 -16.47 -7.09
C ILE A 156 -3.51 -16.57 -5.73
N MET A 157 -3.46 -15.49 -4.94
CA MET A 157 -4.05 -15.47 -3.60
C MET A 157 -5.57 -15.66 -3.64
N ARG A 158 -6.30 -14.99 -4.53
CA ARG A 158 -7.76 -15.12 -4.67
C ARG A 158 -8.18 -16.55 -5.07
N ALA A 159 -7.39 -17.22 -5.90
CA ALA A 159 -7.64 -18.62 -6.25
C ALA A 159 -7.33 -19.59 -5.11
N TYR A 160 -6.42 -19.23 -4.19
CA TYR A 160 -5.97 -20.07 -3.10
C TYR A 160 -6.81 -19.93 -1.82
N MET A 161 -7.22 -18.70 -1.46
CA MET A 161 -7.93 -18.43 -0.20
C MET A 161 -9.14 -19.34 0.06
N PRO A 162 -10.01 -19.63 -0.93
CA PRO A 162 -11.14 -20.55 -0.74
C PRO A 162 -10.75 -21.99 -0.35
N LYS A 163 -9.50 -22.39 -0.60
CA LYS A 163 -8.99 -23.74 -0.29
C LYS A 163 -8.59 -23.89 1.17
N VAL A 164 -8.37 -22.78 1.88
CA VAL A 164 -7.84 -22.77 3.26
C VAL A 164 -8.76 -22.09 4.26
N GLY A 165 -9.86 -21.46 3.82
CA GLY A 165 -10.86 -20.86 4.69
C GLY A 165 -11.95 -20.13 3.92
N SER A 166 -12.92 -19.57 4.65
CA SER A 166 -14.07 -18.87 4.07
C SER A 166 -13.92 -17.34 4.02
N LEU A 167 -13.07 -16.76 4.87
CA LEU A 167 -12.94 -15.30 5.05
C LEU A 167 -11.67 -14.71 4.42
N GLY A 168 -10.79 -15.53 3.85
CA GLY A 168 -9.54 -15.04 3.25
C GLY A 168 -9.76 -14.09 2.09
N LEU A 169 -10.88 -14.21 1.37
CA LEU A 169 -11.26 -13.28 0.31
C LEU A 169 -11.86 -11.95 0.83
N ASP A 170 -12.33 -11.90 2.07
CA ASP A 170 -12.86 -10.67 2.69
C ASP A 170 -11.77 -9.91 3.46
N MET A 171 -10.68 -10.60 3.83
CA MET A 171 -9.45 -10.00 4.36
C MET A 171 -8.65 -9.27 3.28
N MET A 172 -8.67 -9.78 2.05
CA MET A 172 -8.06 -9.20 0.85
C MET A 172 -8.86 -7.99 0.35
#